data_AF-A0A9P6Z9D5-F1
#
_entry.id   AF-A0A9P6Z9D5-F1
#
_cell.length_a   1.000
_cell.length_b   1.000
_cell.length_c   1.000
_cell.angle_alpha   90.00
_cell.angle_beta   90.00
_cell.angle_gamma   90.00
#
_symmetry.space_group_name_H-M   'P 1'
#
loop_
_entity.id
_entity.type
_entity.pdbx_description
1 polymer ?
#
loop_
_entity_poly.entity_id
_entity_poly.type
_entity_poly.pdbx_seq_one_letter_code
_entity_poly.pdbx_strand_id
1 'polypeptide(L)'
;MDIQALIQKLDKKQTTLLSTAILTVATTWLIRRAIKKSKEFKTLGAKEIPTPKGEYFYLGHLPLLGKYPSLKVTEWHRELGPIFRIKAGVQNWVFIGDPEAAHEIFVSKGSISSGRPYLTYGNGIHGEGHRGIAFIDYDKSWKNARTASLNMLSPKSIDGLHEAIERETEYGVNLLITESHKQGSINPVDYTRLTAINFVLSTVFGIKGIQHIEDPLYKEIVHTMERHVENISAVGDISAYLPILSFLDVIFRKERNLKKFVEKEHRPLYRRLTKMARESDQPNLKTL
;
A
#
# COMPACT_ATOMS: atom_id res chain seq x y z
N MET A 1 20.04 53.97 -21.60
CA MET A 1 20.83 52.94 -22.32
C MET A 1 19.84 51.89 -22.76
N ASP A 2 19.56 51.83 -24.06
CA ASP A 2 18.45 51.05 -24.62
C ASP A 2 18.80 49.56 -24.69
N ILE A 3 18.12 48.73 -23.91
CA ILE A 3 18.35 47.28 -23.82
C ILE A 3 18.14 46.63 -25.19
N GLN A 4 17.25 47.17 -26.02
CA GLN A 4 17.00 46.66 -27.37
C GLN A 4 18.20 46.88 -28.30
N ALA A 5 18.88 48.03 -28.19
CA ALA A 5 20.07 48.34 -28.98
C ALA A 5 21.30 47.48 -28.57
N LEU A 6 21.35 47.03 -27.31
CA LEU A 6 22.41 46.14 -26.82
C LEU A 6 22.22 44.70 -27.31
N ILE A 7 20.96 44.24 -27.37
CA ILE A 7 20.59 42.89 -27.85
C ILE A 7 20.87 42.74 -29.35
N GLN A 8 20.69 43.81 -30.13
CA GLN A 8 20.91 43.82 -31.57
C GLN A 8 22.40 43.69 -31.97
N LYS A 9 23.34 43.99 -31.07
CA LYS A 9 24.79 43.89 -31.28
C LYS A 9 25.40 42.54 -30.88
N LEU A 10 24.60 41.64 -30.30
CA LEU A 10 25.08 40.34 -29.83
C LEU A 10 24.95 39.29 -30.93
N ASP A 11 26.03 38.59 -31.24
CA ASP A 11 26.00 37.45 -32.16
C ASP A 11 25.14 36.31 -31.59
N LYS A 12 24.58 35.47 -32.46
CA LYS A 12 23.68 34.34 -32.11
C LYS A 12 24.31 33.39 -31.08
N LYS A 13 25.63 33.25 -31.09
CA LYS A 13 26.39 32.47 -30.09
C LYS A 13 26.39 33.13 -28.70
N GLN A 14 26.51 34.46 -28.64
CA GLN A 14 26.50 35.22 -27.39
C GLN A 14 25.10 35.28 -26.78
N THR A 15 24.05 35.42 -27.60
CA THR A 15 22.66 35.38 -27.10
C THR A 15 22.29 34.00 -26.54
N THR A 16 22.79 32.92 -27.13
CA THR A 16 22.60 31.55 -26.64
C THR A 16 23.36 31.28 -25.32
N LEU A 17 24.57 31.81 -25.17
CA LEU A 17 25.34 31.70 -23.92
C LEU A 17 24.69 32.51 -22.79
N LEU A 18 24.19 33.70 -23.09
CA LEU A 18 23.52 34.54 -22.09
C LEU A 18 22.18 33.93 -21.65
N SER A 19 21.39 33.38 -22.58
CA SER A 19 20.12 32.74 -22.22
C SER A 19 20.30 31.48 -21.37
N THR A 20 21.32 30.67 -21.65
CA THR A 20 21.67 29.49 -20.84
C THR A 20 22.21 29.87 -19.45
N ALA A 21 23.01 30.94 -19.34
CA ALA A 21 23.47 31.47 -18.06
C ALA A 21 22.30 32.01 -17.20
N ILE A 22 21.36 32.74 -17.81
CA ILE A 22 20.17 33.24 -17.10
C ILE A 22 19.31 32.08 -16.61
N LEU A 23 19.10 31.04 -17.44
CA LEU A 23 18.28 29.89 -17.08
C LEU A 23 18.90 29.09 -15.92
N THR A 24 20.23 28.90 -15.92
CA THR A 24 20.95 28.19 -14.85
C THR A 24 20.94 28.97 -13.53
N VAL A 25 21.10 30.30 -13.57
CA VAL A 25 20.99 31.15 -12.38
C VAL A 25 19.56 31.15 -11.84
N ALA A 26 18.55 31.28 -12.70
CA ALA A 26 17.15 31.27 -12.31
C ALA A 26 16.74 29.92 -11.69
N THR A 27 17.14 28.79 -12.30
CA THR A 27 16.89 27.45 -11.74
C THR A 27 17.62 27.26 -10.41
N THR A 28 18.90 27.65 -10.32
CA THR A 28 19.66 27.57 -9.06
C THR A 28 19.03 28.43 -7.96
N TRP A 29 18.55 29.62 -8.28
CA TRP A 29 17.86 30.50 -7.34
C TRP A 29 16.51 29.92 -6.90
N LEU A 30 15.72 29.38 -7.83
CA LEU A 30 14.46 28.71 -7.53
C LEU A 30 14.67 27.48 -6.64
N ILE A 31 15.71 26.67 -6.91
CA ILE A 31 16.11 25.54 -6.07
C ILE A 31 16.50 26.03 -4.67
N ARG A 32 17.38 27.04 -4.56
CA ARG A 32 17.78 27.61 -3.27
C ARG A 32 16.60 28.21 -2.49
N ARG A 33 15.68 28.88 -3.18
CA ARG A 33 14.46 29.46 -2.58
C ARG A 33 13.52 28.35 -2.10
N ALA A 34 13.36 27.28 -2.87
CA ALA A 34 12.58 26.11 -2.46
C ALA A 34 13.20 25.43 -1.23
N ILE A 35 14.53 25.28 -1.18
CA ILE A 35 15.27 24.74 -0.02
C ILE A 35 15.14 25.65 1.21
N LYS A 36 15.16 26.98 1.04
CA LYS A 36 15.00 27.91 2.17
C LYS A 36 13.56 27.91 2.70
N LYS A 37 12.56 27.88 1.81
CA LYS A 37 11.14 27.84 2.17
C LYS A 37 10.74 26.52 2.81
N SER A 38 11.37 25.39 2.44
CA SER A 38 11.11 24.09 3.07
C SER A 38 11.62 24.02 4.52
N LYS A 39 12.57 24.88 4.91
CA LYS A 39 13.08 25.01 6.28
C LYS A 39 12.22 25.92 7.18
N GLU A 40 11.20 26.58 6.64
CA GLU A 40 10.40 27.61 7.35
C GLU A 40 9.04 27.12 7.88
N PHE A 41 8.86 25.81 8.10
CA PHE A 41 7.74 25.34 8.94
C PHE A 41 8.09 25.50 10.41
N LYS A 42 7.82 26.69 10.98
CA LYS A 42 7.95 26.95 12.42
C LYS A 42 6.88 26.17 13.19
N THR A 43 7.30 25.22 14.02
CA THR A 43 6.45 24.59 15.02
C THR A 43 6.31 25.50 16.24
N LEU A 44 5.07 25.75 16.68
CA LEU A 44 4.77 26.43 17.94
C LEU A 44 5.28 25.58 19.12
N GLY A 45 6.39 25.96 19.75
CA GLY A 45 6.83 25.50 21.08
C GLY A 45 7.15 24.00 21.27
N ALA A 46 6.81 23.13 20.33
CA ALA A 46 7.06 21.70 20.40
C ALA A 46 8.48 21.36 19.92
N LYS A 47 9.15 20.44 20.64
CA LYS A 47 10.43 19.85 20.21
C LYS A 47 10.26 19.25 18.81
N GLU A 48 11.14 19.63 17.90
CA GLU A 48 11.09 19.13 16.52
C GLU A 48 11.32 17.61 16.50
N ILE A 49 10.53 16.89 15.70
CA ILE A 49 10.71 15.45 15.49
C ILE A 49 12.03 15.23 14.72
N PRO A 50 12.97 14.43 15.25
CA PRO A 50 14.24 14.13 14.57
C PRO A 50 14.03 13.61 13.15
N THR A 51 14.97 13.94 12.25
CA THR A 51 15.00 13.44 10.87
C THR A 51 16.38 12.89 10.56
N PRO A 52 16.49 11.76 9.83
CA PRO A 52 17.78 11.26 9.38
C PRO A 52 18.44 12.26 8.42
N LYS A 53 19.77 12.17 8.33
CA LYS A 53 20.54 12.95 7.36
C LYS A 53 20.48 12.29 5.97
N GLY A 54 20.85 13.05 4.94
CA GLY A 54 20.96 12.52 3.56
C GLY A 54 19.69 12.61 2.73
N GLU A 55 18.77 13.52 3.06
CA GLU A 55 17.59 13.80 2.22
C GLU A 55 18.02 14.21 0.79
N TYR A 56 17.49 13.52 -0.20
CA TYR A 56 17.65 13.86 -1.61
C TYR A 56 16.62 14.92 -2.02
N PHE A 57 17.03 15.85 -2.88
CA PHE A 57 16.12 16.84 -3.43
C PHE A 57 14.91 16.15 -4.08
N TYR A 58 13.71 16.57 -3.68
CA TYR A 58 12.40 16.07 -4.12
C TYR A 58 12.07 14.61 -3.76
N LEU A 59 13.03 13.68 -3.77
CA LEU A 59 12.81 12.26 -3.41
C LEU A 59 12.70 12.03 -1.90
N GLY A 60 13.25 12.93 -1.09
CA GLY A 60 13.32 12.75 0.34
C GLY A 60 14.33 11.66 0.71
N HIS A 61 13.92 10.74 1.58
CA HIS A 61 14.73 9.63 2.09
C HIS A 61 14.38 8.30 1.41
N LEU A 62 13.49 8.30 0.40
CA LEU A 62 13.11 7.07 -0.32
C LEU A 62 14.32 6.27 -0.84
N PRO A 63 15.36 6.89 -1.44
CA PRO A 63 16.53 6.15 -1.91
C PRO A 63 17.34 5.49 -0.79
N LEU A 64 17.26 6.02 0.44
CA LEU A 64 18.01 5.52 1.59
C LEU A 64 17.42 4.23 2.19
N LEU A 65 16.13 3.96 1.94
CA LEU A 65 15.44 2.77 2.45
C LEU A 65 16.02 1.46 1.92
N GLY A 66 16.61 1.50 0.71
CA GLY A 66 17.26 0.35 0.09
C GLY A 66 16.30 -0.83 -0.17
N LYS A 67 16.86 -2.03 -0.28
CA LYS A 67 16.12 -3.26 -0.58
C LYS A 67 15.22 -3.73 0.58
N TYR A 68 15.63 -3.44 1.82
CA TYR A 68 14.93 -3.87 3.03
C TYR A 68 14.59 -2.64 3.91
N PRO A 69 13.50 -1.91 3.60
CA PRO A 69 13.13 -0.69 4.31
C PRO A 69 13.02 -0.86 5.84
N SER A 70 12.55 -2.02 6.31
CA SER A 70 12.42 -2.34 7.73
C SER A 70 13.75 -2.32 8.47
N LEU A 71 14.83 -2.81 7.84
CA LEU A 71 16.17 -2.79 8.45
C LEU A 71 16.70 -1.36 8.57
N LYS A 72 16.52 -0.54 7.52
CA LYS A 72 16.93 0.87 7.55
C LYS A 72 16.13 1.68 8.59
N VAL A 73 14.83 1.44 8.68
CA VAL A 73 13.98 2.06 9.71
C VAL A 73 14.44 1.67 11.12
N THR A 74 14.84 0.41 11.32
CA THR A 74 15.39 -0.05 12.60
C THR A 74 16.71 0.64 12.95
N GLU A 75 17.60 0.84 11.98
CA GLU A 75 18.83 1.62 12.14
C GLU A 75 18.51 3.07 12.56
N TRP A 76 17.58 3.74 11.88
CA TRP A 76 17.17 5.09 12.26
C TRP A 76 16.53 5.18 13.64
N HIS A 77 15.79 4.17 14.09
CA HIS A 77 15.30 4.13 15.48
C HIS A 77 16.44 4.09 16.50
N ARG A 78 17.54 3.37 16.21
CA ARG A 78 18.71 3.34 17.09
C ARG A 78 19.46 4.68 17.12
N GLU A 79 19.50 5.38 16.00
CA GLU A 79 20.21 6.66 15.86
C GLU A 79 19.43 7.88 16.38
N LEU A 80 18.12 7.92 16.08
CA LEU A 80 17.28 9.11 16.28
C LEU A 80 16.32 8.96 17.47
N GLY A 81 16.18 7.73 18.00
CA GLY A 81 15.27 7.39 19.07
C GLY A 81 13.93 6.83 18.59
N PRO A 82 12.97 6.69 19.52
CA PRO A 82 11.75 5.94 19.27
C PRO A 82 10.75 6.70 18.38
N ILE A 83 10.90 8.01 18.18
CA ILE A 83 10.05 8.78 17.27
C ILE A 83 10.94 9.60 16.35
N PHE A 84 10.80 9.39 15.05
CA PHE A 84 11.47 10.18 14.02
C PHE A 84 10.58 10.35 12.79
N ARG A 85 10.95 11.28 11.93
CA ARG A 85 10.24 11.58 10.68
C ARG A 85 11.19 11.44 9.51
N ILE A 86 10.67 10.94 8.40
CA ILE A 86 11.33 11.02 7.10
C ILE A 86 10.43 11.74 6.10
N LYS A 87 11.06 12.24 5.03
CA LYS A 87 10.36 12.62 3.81
C LYS A 87 10.29 11.45 2.82
N ALA A 88 9.10 11.10 2.37
CA ALA A 88 8.86 10.14 1.30
C ALA A 88 8.31 10.90 0.07
N GLY A 89 9.22 11.39 -0.78
CA GLY A 89 8.85 12.33 -1.83
C GLY A 89 8.26 13.63 -1.25
N VAL A 90 7.01 13.94 -1.61
CA VAL A 90 6.26 15.09 -1.07
C VAL A 90 5.57 14.82 0.27
N GLN A 91 5.58 13.58 0.76
CA GLN A 91 4.89 13.18 1.99
C GLN A 91 5.85 13.16 3.20
N ASN A 92 5.30 13.39 4.40
CA ASN A 92 6.02 13.18 5.66
C ASN A 92 5.54 11.86 6.28
N TRP A 93 6.48 10.99 6.61
CA TRP A 93 6.21 9.73 7.31
C TRP A 93 6.81 9.82 8.70
N VAL A 94 5.99 9.57 9.72
CA VAL A 94 6.42 9.55 11.12
C VAL A 94 6.45 8.09 11.58
N PHE A 95 7.60 7.67 12.09
CA PHE A 95 7.81 6.35 12.66
C PHE A 95 7.69 6.42 14.17
N ILE A 96 6.94 5.49 14.74
CA ILE A 96 6.63 5.42 16.17
C ILE A 96 7.07 4.04 16.65
N GLY A 97 8.10 4.02 17.48
CA GLY A 97 8.65 2.86 18.17
C GLY A 97 8.49 2.93 19.69
N ASP A 98 7.76 3.93 20.19
CA ASP A 98 7.40 4.10 21.60
C ASP A 98 5.98 3.56 21.84
N PRO A 99 5.78 2.53 22.69
CA PRO A 99 4.46 1.93 22.93
C PRO A 99 3.44 2.92 23.52
N GLU A 100 3.86 3.80 24.41
CA GLU A 100 3.01 4.79 25.07
C GLU A 100 2.51 5.84 24.06
N ALA A 101 3.40 6.36 23.21
CA ALA A 101 3.02 7.25 22.12
C ALA A 101 2.12 6.54 21.09
N ALA A 102 2.39 5.27 20.78
CA ALA A 102 1.53 4.49 19.89
C ALA A 102 0.13 4.33 20.50
N HIS A 103 0.01 4.05 21.80
CA HIS A 103 -1.27 4.00 22.50
C HIS A 103 -1.97 5.36 22.49
N GLU A 104 -1.27 6.46 22.81
CA GLU A 104 -1.85 7.80 22.79
C GLU A 104 -2.40 8.15 21.39
N ILE A 105 -1.65 7.84 20.33
CA ILE A 105 -2.04 8.16 18.95
C ILE A 105 -3.18 7.26 18.48
N PHE A 106 -3.04 5.94 18.57
CA PHE A 106 -3.97 4.99 17.95
C PHE A 106 -5.19 4.65 18.81
N VAL A 107 -5.08 4.77 20.14
CA VAL A 107 -6.17 4.48 21.09
C VAL A 107 -6.78 5.78 21.60
N SER A 108 -6.03 6.57 22.37
CA SER A 108 -6.58 7.76 23.03
C SER A 108 -7.03 8.84 22.03
N LYS A 109 -6.28 9.02 20.94
CA LYS A 109 -6.56 9.97 19.85
C LYS A 109 -7.03 9.28 18.57
N GLY A 110 -7.48 8.02 18.66
CA GLY A 110 -7.88 7.21 17.51
C GLY A 110 -8.90 7.88 16.59
N SER A 111 -9.84 8.66 17.15
CA SER A 111 -10.87 9.36 16.36
C SER A 111 -10.32 10.42 15.40
N ILE A 112 -9.15 10.99 15.67
CA ILE A 112 -8.49 12.00 14.83
C ILE A 112 -7.28 11.43 14.06
N SER A 113 -6.70 10.32 14.51
CA SER A 113 -5.51 9.68 13.90
C SER A 113 -5.84 8.50 12.99
N SER A 114 -7.11 8.08 12.90
CA SER A 114 -7.54 6.96 12.06
C SER A 114 -7.61 7.26 10.56
N GLY A 115 -7.20 8.47 10.15
CA GLY A 115 -7.15 8.86 8.74
C GLY A 115 -6.34 7.86 7.89
N ARG A 116 -6.75 7.65 6.64
CA ARG A 116 -5.99 6.84 5.68
C ARG A 116 -5.42 7.72 4.56
N PRO A 117 -4.11 7.60 4.22
CA PRO A 117 -3.59 8.28 3.06
C PRO A 117 -4.29 7.77 1.80
N TYR A 118 -4.58 8.67 0.86
CA TYR A 118 -5.21 8.30 -0.39
C TYR A 118 -4.26 7.48 -1.26
N LEU A 119 -4.66 6.26 -1.61
CA LEU A 119 -4.01 5.41 -2.60
C LEU A 119 -4.87 5.36 -3.88
N THR A 120 -4.27 5.65 -5.04
CA THR A 120 -4.95 5.68 -6.34
C THR A 120 -5.70 4.39 -6.62
N TYR A 121 -5.04 3.24 -6.41
CA TYR A 121 -5.66 1.94 -6.60
C TYR A 121 -6.56 1.56 -5.43
N GLY A 122 -6.05 1.55 -4.20
CA GLY A 122 -6.76 1.05 -3.02
C GLY A 122 -8.03 1.84 -2.69
N ASN A 123 -7.90 3.16 -2.52
CA ASN A 123 -9.01 4.05 -2.21
C ASN A 123 -9.85 4.33 -3.45
N GLY A 124 -9.21 4.76 -4.54
CA GLY A 124 -9.91 5.28 -5.71
C GLY A 124 -10.55 4.18 -6.55
N ILE A 125 -9.75 3.33 -7.20
CA ILE A 125 -10.22 2.42 -8.23
C ILE A 125 -10.87 1.16 -7.66
N HIS A 126 -10.23 0.51 -6.69
CA HIS A 126 -10.75 -0.69 -6.04
C HIS A 126 -11.85 -0.35 -5.04
N GLY A 127 -11.60 0.64 -4.18
CA GLY A 127 -12.51 1.07 -3.13
C GLY A 127 -13.63 2.01 -3.56
N GLU A 128 -13.61 2.54 -4.79
CA GLU A 128 -14.59 3.55 -5.26
C GLU A 128 -14.78 4.73 -4.29
N GLY A 129 -13.73 5.06 -3.53
CA GLY A 129 -13.71 6.12 -2.52
C GLY A 129 -14.34 5.76 -1.17
N HIS A 130 -15.20 4.73 -1.08
CA HIS A 130 -15.99 4.47 0.13
C HIS A 130 -16.28 2.99 0.44
N ARG A 131 -15.69 2.04 -0.30
CA ARG A 131 -15.89 0.60 -0.15
C ARG A 131 -14.64 -0.09 0.39
N GLY A 132 -14.83 -0.89 1.43
CA GLY A 132 -13.76 -1.63 2.11
C GLY A 132 -13.51 -1.10 3.52
N ILE A 133 -12.52 -1.70 4.19
CA ILE A 133 -12.23 -1.42 5.61
C ILE A 133 -10.77 -1.00 5.81
N ALA A 134 -9.82 -1.63 5.11
CA ALA A 134 -8.39 -1.43 5.35
C ALA A 134 -7.86 -0.06 4.87
N PHE A 135 -8.26 0.34 3.66
CA PHE A 135 -7.70 1.51 2.97
C PHE A 135 -8.65 2.69 2.88
N ILE A 136 -9.93 2.53 3.23
CA ILE A 136 -10.92 3.61 3.18
C ILE A 136 -10.81 4.48 4.43
N ASP A 137 -11.02 5.79 4.23
CA ASP A 137 -10.97 6.77 5.31
C ASP A 137 -12.13 6.61 6.30
N TYR A 138 -11.98 7.18 7.48
CA TYR A 138 -13.00 7.09 8.53
C TYR A 138 -14.26 7.88 8.14
N ASP A 139 -15.32 7.17 7.79
CA ASP A 139 -16.64 7.73 7.53
C ASP A 139 -17.77 6.82 8.04
N LYS A 140 -19.02 7.18 7.73
CA LYS A 140 -20.19 6.36 8.10
C LYS A 140 -20.20 5.01 7.36
N SER A 141 -19.76 4.98 6.10
CA SER A 141 -19.69 3.76 5.30
C SER A 141 -18.71 2.74 5.91
N TRP A 142 -17.51 3.21 6.25
CA TRP A 142 -16.46 2.46 6.92
C TRP A 142 -16.94 1.92 8.28
N LYS A 143 -17.60 2.75 9.10
CA LYS A 143 -18.16 2.29 10.40
C LYS A 143 -19.13 1.15 10.21
N ASN A 144 -20.07 1.28 9.27
CA ASN A 144 -21.07 0.24 9.00
C ASN A 144 -20.42 -1.05 8.50
N ALA A 145 -19.48 -0.96 7.55
CA ALA A 145 -18.75 -2.11 7.04
C ALA A 145 -17.94 -2.80 8.14
N ARG A 146 -17.23 -2.03 8.96
CA ARG A 146 -16.45 -2.55 10.09
C ARG A 146 -17.34 -3.26 11.12
N THR A 147 -18.44 -2.64 11.53
CA THR A 147 -19.37 -3.25 12.49
C THR A 147 -19.96 -4.55 11.95
N ALA A 148 -20.38 -4.57 10.68
CA ALA A 148 -20.89 -5.79 10.05
C ALA A 148 -19.84 -6.90 10.02
N SER A 149 -18.59 -6.60 9.63
CA SER A 149 -17.51 -7.58 9.63
C SER A 149 -17.15 -8.08 11.02
N LEU A 150 -17.15 -7.22 12.05
CA LEU A 150 -16.87 -7.63 13.43
C LEU A 150 -17.97 -8.54 13.98
N ASN A 151 -19.24 -8.28 13.64
CA ASN A 151 -20.34 -9.16 14.02
C ASN A 151 -20.22 -10.52 13.35
N MET A 152 -19.88 -10.56 12.06
CA MET A 152 -19.63 -11.81 11.34
C MET A 152 -18.44 -12.58 11.92
N LEU A 153 -17.38 -11.89 12.35
CA LEU A 153 -16.18 -12.49 12.94
C LEU A 153 -16.26 -12.62 14.48
N SER A 154 -17.47 -12.60 15.04
CA SER A 154 -17.65 -12.75 16.49
C SER A 154 -17.22 -14.14 16.96
N PRO A 155 -16.78 -14.31 18.22
CA PRO A 155 -16.41 -15.62 18.76
C PRO A 155 -17.48 -16.68 18.52
N LYS A 156 -18.76 -16.32 18.74
CA LYS A 156 -19.91 -17.21 18.49
C LYS A 156 -20.00 -17.69 17.04
N SER A 157 -19.79 -16.78 16.07
CA SER A 157 -19.82 -17.12 14.64
C SER A 157 -18.63 -18.01 14.24
N ILE A 158 -17.47 -17.79 14.85
CA ILE A 158 -16.27 -18.61 14.64
C ILE A 158 -16.40 -20.00 15.27
N ASP A 159 -16.99 -20.10 16.47
CA ASP A 159 -17.22 -21.38 17.16
C ASP A 159 -18.10 -22.31 16.29
N GLY A 160 -19.11 -21.77 15.61
CA GLY A 160 -19.95 -22.51 14.68
C GLY A 160 -19.23 -22.97 13.40
N LEU A 161 -17.98 -22.53 13.16
CA LEU A 161 -17.15 -22.92 12.03
C LEU A 161 -16.01 -23.86 12.43
N HIS A 162 -15.94 -24.30 13.69
CA HIS A 162 -14.86 -25.11 14.21
C HIS A 162 -14.56 -26.35 13.35
N GLU A 163 -15.60 -27.12 12.97
CA GLU A 163 -15.45 -28.31 12.13
C GLU A 163 -14.85 -28.01 10.75
N ALA A 164 -15.23 -26.88 10.14
CA ALA A 164 -14.66 -26.44 8.88
C ALA A 164 -13.19 -26.08 9.03
N ILE A 165 -12.83 -25.38 10.11
CA ILE A 165 -11.46 -24.98 10.40
C ILE A 165 -10.57 -26.21 10.63
N GLU A 166 -11.04 -27.15 11.45
CA GLU A 166 -10.32 -28.37 11.77
C GLU A 166 -10.07 -29.21 10.53
N ARG A 167 -11.12 -29.44 9.71
CA ARG A 167 -11.02 -30.19 8.45
C ARG A 167 -10.00 -29.60 7.48
N GLU A 168 -10.06 -28.28 7.22
CA GLU A 168 -9.12 -27.66 6.27
C GLU A 168 -7.68 -27.60 6.83
N THR A 169 -7.53 -27.54 8.16
CA THR A 169 -6.22 -27.59 8.83
C THR A 169 -5.61 -28.98 8.71
N GLU A 170 -6.35 -30.03 9.07
CA GLU A 170 -5.91 -31.42 8.94
C GLU A 170 -5.56 -31.74 7.49
N TYR A 171 -6.40 -31.33 6.54
CA TYR A 171 -6.14 -31.49 5.11
C TYR A 171 -4.81 -30.84 4.69
N GLY A 172 -4.58 -29.58 5.09
CA GLY A 172 -3.37 -28.85 4.77
C GLY A 172 -2.09 -29.52 5.28
N VAL A 173 -2.13 -29.99 6.54
CA VAL A 173 -1.01 -30.71 7.16
C VAL A 173 -0.75 -32.03 6.44
N ASN A 174 -1.79 -32.83 6.19
CA ASN A 174 -1.66 -34.12 5.52
C ASN A 174 -1.15 -33.98 4.08
N LEU A 175 -1.60 -32.96 3.36
CA LEU A 175 -1.13 -32.67 2.00
C LEU A 175 0.36 -32.31 2.00
N LEU A 176 0.79 -31.46 2.94
CA LEU A 176 2.19 -31.06 3.07
C LEU A 176 3.09 -32.27 3.36
N ILE A 177 2.69 -33.14 4.30
CA ILE A 177 3.42 -34.37 4.63
C ILE A 177 3.51 -35.29 3.40
N THR A 178 2.37 -35.54 2.75
CA THR A 178 2.28 -36.45 1.59
C THR A 178 3.18 -35.99 0.44
N GLU A 179 3.10 -34.71 0.07
CA GLU A 179 3.90 -34.18 -1.04
C GLU A 179 5.39 -34.09 -0.69
N SER A 180 5.73 -33.81 0.58
CA SER A 180 7.12 -33.87 1.05
C SER A 180 7.70 -35.27 0.91
N HIS A 181 6.96 -36.33 1.23
CA HIS A 181 7.41 -37.70 1.06
C HIS A 181 7.55 -38.10 -0.42
N LYS A 182 6.64 -37.63 -1.26
CA LYS A 182 6.62 -37.96 -2.70
C LYS A 182 7.73 -37.28 -3.49
N GLN A 183 8.01 -36.00 -3.21
CA GLN A 183 8.96 -35.19 -3.97
C GLN A 183 10.34 -35.08 -3.30
N GLY A 184 10.47 -35.54 -2.06
CA GLY A 184 11.68 -35.42 -1.24
C GLY A 184 11.92 -34.02 -0.68
N SER A 185 11.63 -32.97 -1.46
CA SER A 185 11.67 -31.57 -1.03
C SER A 185 10.51 -30.79 -1.64
N ILE A 186 9.86 -29.95 -0.83
CA ILE A 186 8.79 -29.06 -1.25
C ILE A 186 9.02 -27.64 -0.73
N ASN A 187 8.36 -26.65 -1.34
CA ASN A 187 8.27 -25.31 -0.79
C ASN A 187 7.06 -25.22 0.18
N PRO A 188 7.27 -25.15 1.52
CA PRO A 188 6.16 -25.11 2.47
C PRO A 188 5.27 -23.87 2.31
N VAL A 189 5.78 -22.79 1.71
CA VAL A 189 4.99 -21.56 1.47
C VAL A 189 3.79 -21.83 0.57
N ASP A 190 3.92 -22.69 -0.45
CA ASP A 190 2.81 -22.91 -1.39
C ASP A 190 1.67 -23.70 -0.74
N TYR A 191 2.00 -24.67 0.12
CA TYR A 191 1.02 -25.47 0.83
C TYR A 191 0.37 -24.70 1.99
N THR A 192 1.15 -23.94 2.76
CA THR A 192 0.59 -23.07 3.80
C THR A 192 -0.30 -21.98 3.22
N ARG A 193 0.05 -21.42 2.04
CA ARG A 193 -0.81 -20.48 1.30
C ARG A 193 -2.11 -21.14 0.85
N LEU A 194 -2.05 -22.36 0.31
CA LEU A 194 -3.24 -23.13 -0.06
C LEU A 194 -4.15 -23.36 1.15
N THR A 195 -3.60 -23.78 2.29
CA THR A 195 -4.36 -23.97 3.53
C THR A 195 -5.04 -22.67 3.99
N ALA A 196 -4.33 -21.54 3.95
CA ALA A 196 -4.91 -20.24 4.30
C ALA A 196 -6.04 -19.82 3.35
N ILE A 197 -5.89 -20.09 2.05
CA ILE A 197 -6.96 -19.86 1.06
C ILE A 197 -8.16 -20.75 1.38
N ASN A 198 -7.94 -22.05 1.60
CA ASN A 198 -9.02 -23.00 1.92
C ASN A 198 -9.76 -22.64 3.20
N PHE A 199 -9.05 -22.14 4.22
CA PHE A 199 -9.67 -21.60 5.41
C PHE A 199 -10.68 -20.50 5.07
N VAL A 200 -10.28 -19.51 4.24
CA VAL A 200 -11.17 -18.42 3.81
C VAL A 200 -12.32 -18.96 2.94
N LEU A 201 -12.04 -19.87 2.01
CA LEU A 201 -13.05 -20.48 1.15
C LEU A 201 -14.11 -21.23 1.98
N SER A 202 -13.71 -22.03 2.94
CA SER A 202 -14.63 -22.79 3.77
C SER A 202 -15.38 -21.91 4.76
N THR A 203 -14.71 -20.97 5.44
CA THR A 203 -15.33 -20.19 6.51
C THR A 203 -16.16 -19.02 5.97
N VAL A 204 -15.62 -18.25 5.02
CA VAL A 204 -16.28 -17.05 4.48
C VAL A 204 -17.29 -17.40 3.40
N PHE A 205 -16.93 -18.34 2.51
CA PHE A 205 -17.76 -18.68 1.36
C PHE A 205 -18.52 -20.00 1.55
N GLY A 206 -18.22 -20.81 2.57
CA GLY A 206 -18.85 -22.12 2.72
C GLY A 206 -18.56 -23.05 1.56
N ILE A 207 -17.45 -22.87 0.83
CA ILE A 207 -17.11 -23.73 -0.32
C ILE A 207 -15.98 -24.68 0.06
N LYS A 208 -16.02 -25.89 -0.51
CA LYS A 208 -14.99 -26.89 -0.27
C LYS A 208 -13.60 -26.35 -0.66
N GLY A 209 -12.60 -26.70 0.15
CA GLY A 209 -11.21 -26.36 -0.11
C GLY A 209 -10.69 -26.94 -1.43
N ILE A 210 -9.73 -26.22 -2.01
CA ILE A 210 -8.98 -26.62 -3.19
C ILE A 210 -7.99 -27.73 -2.84
N GLN A 211 -7.87 -28.72 -3.72
CA GLN A 211 -7.17 -29.97 -3.40
C GLN A 211 -5.68 -29.99 -3.79
N HIS A 212 -5.22 -29.08 -4.65
CA HIS A 212 -3.81 -29.03 -5.04
C HIS A 212 -3.42 -27.65 -5.57
N ILE A 213 -2.14 -27.31 -5.45
CA ILE A 213 -1.57 -26.02 -5.88
C ILE A 213 -1.62 -25.79 -7.40
N GLU A 214 -1.84 -26.84 -8.18
CA GLU A 214 -1.99 -26.72 -9.64
C GLU A 214 -3.41 -26.36 -10.08
N ASP A 215 -4.34 -26.24 -9.13
CA ASP A 215 -5.75 -25.96 -9.42
C ASP A 215 -5.91 -24.58 -10.08
N PRO A 216 -6.68 -24.47 -11.18
CA PRO A 216 -6.91 -23.19 -11.85
C PRO A 216 -7.46 -22.10 -10.92
N LEU A 217 -8.34 -22.44 -9.99
CA LEU A 217 -8.90 -21.50 -9.02
C LEU A 217 -7.84 -21.02 -8.03
N TYR A 218 -6.95 -21.91 -7.55
CA TYR A 218 -5.85 -21.50 -6.68
C TYR A 218 -4.93 -20.51 -7.40
N LYS A 219 -4.53 -20.83 -8.63
CA LYS A 219 -3.70 -19.94 -9.45
C LYS A 219 -4.38 -18.59 -9.71
N GLU A 220 -5.69 -18.58 -10.00
CA GLU A 220 -6.47 -17.35 -10.19
C GLU A 220 -6.51 -16.49 -8.92
N ILE A 221 -6.72 -17.11 -7.75
CA ILE A 221 -6.74 -16.42 -6.45
C ILE A 221 -5.35 -15.83 -6.13
N VAL A 222 -4.29 -16.64 -6.24
CA VAL A 222 -2.92 -16.19 -5.96
C VAL A 222 -2.51 -15.06 -6.90
N HIS A 223 -2.76 -15.21 -8.21
CA HIS A 223 -2.48 -14.17 -9.20
C HIS A 223 -3.21 -12.86 -8.87
N THR A 224 -4.51 -12.94 -8.56
CA THR A 224 -5.32 -11.77 -8.22
C THR A 224 -4.82 -11.12 -6.93
N MET A 225 -4.43 -11.91 -5.94
CA MET A 225 -3.88 -11.42 -4.67
C MET A 225 -2.54 -10.71 -4.87
N GLU A 226 -1.60 -11.30 -5.59
CA GLU A 226 -0.29 -10.71 -5.88
C GLU A 226 -0.43 -9.40 -6.64
N ARG A 227 -1.25 -9.38 -7.70
CA ARG A 227 -1.58 -8.17 -8.45
C ARG A 227 -2.22 -7.09 -7.56
N HIS A 228 -3.09 -7.48 -6.64
CA HIS A 228 -3.70 -6.54 -5.70
C HIS A 228 -2.63 -5.91 -4.79
N VAL A 229 -1.74 -6.73 -4.19
CA VAL A 229 -0.62 -6.29 -3.34
C VAL A 229 0.33 -5.36 -4.09
N GLU A 230 0.70 -5.71 -5.32
CA GLU A 230 1.54 -4.86 -6.17
C GLU A 230 0.91 -3.49 -6.40
N ASN A 231 -0.39 -3.46 -6.73
CA ASN A 231 -1.09 -2.22 -7.08
C ASN A 231 -1.32 -1.29 -5.87
N ILE A 232 -1.42 -1.82 -4.64
CA ILE A 232 -1.48 -1.01 -3.40
C ILE A 232 -0.10 -0.61 -2.86
N SER A 233 0.97 -1.22 -3.37
CA SER A 233 2.33 -0.95 -2.88
C SER A 233 2.78 0.48 -3.18
N ALA A 234 3.77 0.98 -2.43
CA ALA A 234 4.34 2.30 -2.67
C ALA A 234 4.92 2.46 -4.09
N VAL A 235 5.43 1.38 -4.68
CA VAL A 235 5.92 1.34 -6.07
C VAL A 235 4.74 1.40 -7.05
N GLY A 236 3.67 0.64 -6.76
CA GLY A 236 2.43 0.66 -7.53
C GLY A 236 1.79 2.05 -7.58
N ASP A 237 2.03 2.87 -6.55
CA ASP A 237 1.51 4.24 -6.45
C ASP A 237 2.58 5.34 -6.36
N ILE A 238 3.68 5.18 -7.12
CA ILE A 238 4.83 6.11 -7.04
C ILE A 238 4.47 7.58 -7.27
N SER A 239 3.46 7.87 -8.09
CA SER A 239 2.99 9.25 -8.38
C SER A 239 2.35 9.93 -7.18
N ALA A 240 1.84 9.18 -6.20
CA ALA A 240 1.36 9.73 -4.93
C ALA A 240 2.50 10.29 -4.05
N TYR A 241 3.71 9.77 -4.22
CA TYR A 241 4.92 10.25 -3.54
C TYR A 241 5.68 11.27 -4.38
N LEU A 242 5.71 11.06 -5.70
CA LEU A 242 6.45 11.86 -6.67
C LEU A 242 5.51 12.40 -7.76
N PRO A 243 4.69 13.44 -7.48
CA PRO A 243 3.75 14.01 -8.44
C PRO A 243 4.35 14.41 -9.80
N ILE A 244 5.64 14.77 -9.85
CA ILE A 244 6.35 15.08 -11.10
C ILE A 244 6.40 13.87 -12.06
N LEU A 245 6.24 12.64 -11.56
CA LEU A 245 6.19 11.41 -12.34
C LEU A 245 4.78 11.03 -12.78
N SER A 246 3.74 11.80 -12.42
CA SER A 246 2.35 11.52 -12.79
C SER A 246 2.11 11.45 -14.31
N PHE A 247 2.94 12.11 -15.12
CA PHE A 247 2.86 11.99 -16.59
C PHE A 247 3.11 10.56 -17.09
N LEU A 248 3.91 9.75 -16.36
CA LEU A 248 4.13 8.35 -16.68
C LEU A 248 2.85 7.53 -16.52
N ASP A 249 2.00 7.86 -15.55
CA ASP A 249 0.71 7.20 -15.37
C ASP A 249 -0.19 7.37 -16.60
N VAL A 250 -0.11 8.53 -17.27
CA VAL A 250 -0.82 8.81 -18.51
C VAL A 250 -0.20 8.03 -19.69
N ILE A 251 1.13 8.11 -19.85
CA ILE A 251 1.86 7.41 -20.93
C ILE A 251 1.60 5.91 -20.88
N PHE A 252 1.69 5.31 -19.70
CA PHE A 252 1.49 3.87 -19.50
C PHE A 252 0.02 3.49 -19.26
N ARG A 253 -0.90 4.46 -19.32
CA ARG A 253 -2.35 4.26 -19.15
C ARG A 253 -2.66 3.50 -17.85
N LYS A 254 -1.93 3.81 -16.77
CA LYS A 254 -1.99 3.12 -15.47
C LYS A 254 -3.43 2.96 -14.97
N GLU A 255 -4.18 4.05 -14.94
CA GLU A 255 -5.59 4.03 -14.49
C GLU A 255 -6.46 3.06 -15.30
N ARG A 256 -6.29 3.04 -16.63
CA ARG A 256 -7.01 2.10 -17.52
C ARG A 256 -6.63 0.66 -17.22
N ASN A 257 -5.35 0.37 -16.97
CA ASN A 257 -4.88 -0.98 -16.66
C ASN A 257 -5.38 -1.44 -15.28
N LEU A 258 -5.36 -0.57 -14.28
CA LEU A 258 -5.90 -0.84 -12.95
C LEU A 258 -7.41 -1.08 -12.99
N LYS A 259 -8.17 -0.26 -13.72
CA LYS A 259 -9.60 -0.49 -13.95
C LYS A 259 -9.86 -1.80 -14.68
N LYS A 260 -9.07 -2.12 -15.71
CA LYS A 260 -9.17 -3.39 -16.44
C LYS A 260 -8.95 -4.58 -15.51
N PHE A 261 -7.92 -4.54 -14.66
CA PHE A 261 -7.67 -5.56 -13.63
C PHE A 261 -8.88 -5.74 -12.71
N VAL A 262 -9.44 -4.63 -12.19
CA VAL A 262 -10.62 -4.69 -11.31
C VAL A 262 -11.83 -5.31 -12.01
N GLU A 263 -12.12 -4.91 -13.25
CA GLU A 263 -13.33 -5.36 -13.97
C GLU A 263 -13.19 -6.75 -14.60
N LYS A 264 -11.99 -7.15 -15.01
CA LYS A 264 -11.77 -8.38 -15.80
C LYS A 264 -11.22 -9.54 -15.00
N GLU A 265 -10.58 -9.29 -13.87
CA GLU A 265 -9.92 -10.33 -13.08
C GLU A 265 -10.51 -10.35 -11.66
N HIS A 266 -10.37 -9.24 -10.92
CA HIS A 266 -10.80 -9.17 -9.53
C HIS A 266 -12.31 -9.38 -9.35
N ARG A 267 -13.17 -8.52 -9.93
CA ARG A 267 -14.64 -8.61 -9.73
C ARG A 267 -15.23 -9.95 -10.22
N PRO A 268 -14.85 -10.49 -11.39
CA PRO A 268 -15.33 -11.79 -11.82
C PRO A 268 -15.02 -12.92 -10.84
N LEU A 269 -13.80 -12.98 -10.28
CA LEU A 269 -13.42 -13.95 -9.26
C LEU A 269 -14.37 -13.87 -8.03
N TYR A 270 -14.50 -12.68 -7.42
CA TYR A 270 -15.36 -12.51 -6.24
C TYR A 270 -16.85 -12.75 -6.54
N ARG A 271 -17.34 -12.41 -7.74
CA ARG A 271 -18.71 -12.73 -8.17
C ARG A 271 -18.92 -14.25 -8.26
N ARG A 272 -17.94 -14.99 -8.80
CA ARG A 272 -17.96 -16.45 -8.90
C ARG A 272 -17.99 -17.09 -7.51
N LEU A 273 -17.08 -16.68 -6.62
CA LEU A 273 -17.01 -17.15 -5.24
C LEU A 273 -18.31 -16.84 -4.47
N THR A 274 -18.87 -15.64 -4.65
CA THR A 274 -20.15 -15.26 -4.03
C THR A 274 -21.32 -16.08 -4.56
N LYS A 275 -21.32 -16.41 -5.86
CA LYS A 275 -22.34 -17.28 -6.45
C LYS A 275 -22.24 -18.68 -5.85
N MET A 276 -21.05 -19.27 -5.82
CA MET A 276 -20.82 -20.58 -5.21
C MET A 276 -21.23 -20.61 -3.73
N ALA A 277 -20.96 -19.53 -2.99
CA ALA A 277 -21.36 -19.42 -1.60
C ALA A 277 -22.87 -19.38 -1.38
N ARG A 278 -23.64 -18.80 -2.32
CA ARG A 278 -25.11 -18.78 -2.25
C ARG A 278 -25.74 -20.13 -2.61
N GLU A 279 -25.03 -20.92 -3.40
CA GLU A 279 -25.45 -22.25 -3.84
C GLU A 279 -24.95 -23.36 -2.90
N SER A 280 -24.16 -23.02 -1.88
CA SER A 280 -23.61 -23.97 -0.93
C SER A 280 -24.54 -24.18 0.26
N ASP A 281 -24.72 -25.44 0.65
CA ASP A 281 -25.44 -25.85 1.86
C ASP A 281 -24.54 -25.90 3.10
N GLN A 282 -23.24 -25.59 2.97
CA GLN A 282 -22.31 -25.61 4.09
C GLN A 282 -22.45 -24.36 4.98
N PRO A 283 -22.35 -24.50 6.31
CA PRO A 283 -22.26 -23.36 7.22
C PRO A 283 -21.13 -22.41 6.82
N ASN A 284 -21.42 -21.11 6.82
CA ASN A 284 -20.44 -20.04 6.60
C ASN A 284 -20.76 -18.82 7.46
N LEU A 285 -19.87 -17.82 7.47
CA LEU A 285 -20.02 -16.60 8.27
C LEU A 285 -21.30 -15.78 8.00
N LYS A 286 -22.09 -16.07 6.94
CA LYS A 286 -23.37 -15.40 6.69
C LYS A 286 -24.57 -16.15 7.24
N THR A 287 -24.44 -17.46 7.47
CA THR A 287 -25.55 -18.35 7.85
C THR A 287 -25.58 -18.64 9.36
N LEU A 288 -24.60 -18.12 10.11
CA LEU A 288 -24.43 -18.24 11.56
C LEU A 288 -24.61 -16.88 12.25
#